data_AF-A0A7V9U8D3-F1
#
_entry.id   AF-A0A7V9U8D3-F1
#
_cell.length_a   1.000
_cell.length_b   1.000
_cell.length_c   1.000
_cell.angle_alpha   90.00
_cell.angle_beta   90.00
_cell.angle_gamma   90.00
#
_symmetry.space_group_name_H-M   'P 1'
#
loop_
_entity.id
_entity.type
_entity.pdbx_description
1 polymer ?
#
loop_
_entity_poly.entity_id
_entity_poly.type
_entity_poly.pdbx_seq_one_letter_code
_entity_poly.pdbx_strand_id
1 'polypeptide(L)' 'LGLTLPDLEIAWNAEIGHYDFGEVDFTELFEVIKGNGPCNAERMAQRRRAHDEGAWVRDAAAAYAAKRRTATSAA' A
#
# COMPACT_ATOMS: atom_id res chain seq x y z
N LEU A 1 3.64 -20.55 -19.33
CA LEU A 1 4.77 -20.22 -18.41
C LEU A 1 5.50 -21.47 -17.91
N GLY A 2 4.88 -22.67 -17.92
CA GLY A 2 5.58 -23.91 -17.53
C GLY A 2 6.03 -23.90 -16.06
N LEU A 3 5.32 -23.16 -15.20
CA LEU A 3 5.64 -22.99 -13.79
C LEU A 3 4.83 -23.96 -12.95
N THR A 4 5.41 -24.35 -11.82
CA THR A 4 4.73 -25.04 -10.73
C THR A 4 4.38 -24.03 -9.64
N LEU A 5 3.19 -24.16 -9.05
CA LEU A 5 2.78 -23.33 -7.93
C LEU A 5 3.43 -23.83 -6.63
N PRO A 6 3.76 -22.92 -5.70
CA PRO A 6 4.32 -23.28 -4.39
C PRO A 6 3.26 -23.81 -3.40
N ASP A 7 2.14 -24.30 -3.91
CA ASP A 7 1.10 -24.99 -3.14
C ASP A 7 1.04 -26.43 -3.64
N LEU A 8 1.38 -27.38 -2.76
CA LEU A 8 1.41 -28.81 -3.08
C LEU A 8 0.02 -29.46 -3.00
N GLU A 9 -0.92 -28.80 -2.31
CA GLU A 9 -2.29 -29.32 -2.11
C GLU A 9 -3.24 -28.84 -3.21
N ILE A 10 -2.75 -27.98 -4.12
CA ILE A 10 -3.60 -27.44 -5.18
C ILE A 10 -4.09 -28.53 -6.13
N ALA A 11 -5.41 -28.66 -6.24
CA ALA A 11 -6.05 -29.67 -7.07
C ALA A 11 -7.34 -29.16 -7.70
N TRP A 12 -7.63 -29.58 -8.93
CA TRP A 12 -8.91 -29.26 -9.56
C TRP A 12 -10.02 -30.10 -8.93
N ASN A 13 -11.06 -29.44 -8.42
CA ASN A 13 -12.26 -30.04 -7.88
C ASN A 13 -13.41 -29.93 -8.89
N ALA A 14 -13.70 -31.06 -9.56
CA ALA A 14 -14.73 -31.14 -10.59
C ALA A 14 -16.16 -31.06 -10.04
N GLU A 15 -16.37 -31.33 -8.75
CA GLU A 15 -17.71 -31.34 -8.13
C GLU A 15 -18.26 -29.92 -7.94
N ILE A 16 -17.39 -29.00 -7.53
CA ILE A 16 -17.74 -27.58 -7.32
C ILE A 16 -17.28 -26.67 -8.47
N GLY A 17 -16.46 -27.19 -9.40
CA GLY A 17 -15.94 -26.43 -10.54
C GLY A 17 -14.86 -25.41 -10.18
N HIS A 18 -14.09 -25.65 -9.13
CA HIS A 18 -13.04 -24.77 -8.61
C HIS A 18 -11.77 -25.54 -8.24
N TYR A 19 -10.68 -24.84 -7.92
CA TYR A 19 -9.50 -25.46 -7.33
C TYR A 19 -9.60 -25.46 -5.81
N ASP A 20 -9.27 -26.59 -5.20
CA ASP A 20 -8.92 -26.65 -3.78
C ASP A 20 -7.47 -26.16 -3.64
N PHE A 21 -7.19 -25.46 -2.54
CA PHE A 21 -5.88 -24.88 -2.23
C PHE A 21 -5.53 -25.18 -0.78
N GLY A 22 -4.23 -25.19 -0.48
CA GLY A 22 -3.72 -25.47 0.86
C GLY A 22 -4.02 -24.36 1.87
N GLU A 23 -3.80 -24.66 3.15
CA GLU A 23 -4.01 -23.71 4.23
C GLU A 23 -3.09 -22.49 4.12
N VAL A 24 -3.66 -21.29 4.29
CA VAL A 24 -2.89 -20.04 4.34
C VAL A 24 -2.22 -19.90 5.71
N ASP A 25 -0.97 -19.45 5.75
CA ASP A 25 -0.36 -19.02 7.01
C ASP A 25 -1.00 -17.71 7.51
N PHE A 26 -2.08 -17.88 8.28
CA PHE A 26 -2.78 -16.76 8.90
C PHE A 26 -1.93 -16.07 9.97
N THR A 27 -0.95 -16.76 10.57
CA THR A 27 -0.06 -16.15 11.57
C THR A 27 0.83 -15.11 10.90
N GLU A 28 1.48 -15.47 9.79
CA GLU A 28 2.26 -14.52 8.97
C GLU A 28 1.39 -13.34 8.52
N LEU A 29 0.19 -13.62 8.00
CA LEU A 29 -0.74 -12.59 7.54
C LEU A 29 -1.01 -11.55 8.65
N PHE A 30 -1.32 -12.00 9.86
CA PHE A 30 -1.59 -11.09 10.97
C PHE A 30 -0.36 -10.31 11.43
N GLU A 31 0.83 -10.89 11.38
CA GLU A 31 2.08 -10.16 11.67
C GLU A 31 2.35 -9.06 10.64
N VAL A 32 2.15 -9.34 9.35
CA VAL A 32 2.27 -8.34 8.29
C VAL A 32 1.28 -7.20 8.48
N ILE A 33 0.02 -7.50 8.81
CA ILE A 33 -1.03 -6.49 9.07
C ILE A 33 -0.68 -5.61 10.27
N LYS A 34 -0.15 -6.20 11.35
CA LYS A 34 0.27 -5.46 12.55
C LYS A 34 1.48 -4.56 12.32
N GLY A 35 2.16 -4.67 11.19
CA GLY A 35 3.35 -3.88 10.90
C GLY A 35 4.67 -4.61 11.11
N ASN A 36 4.64 -5.91 11.40
CA ASN A 36 5.83 -6.75 11.63
C ASN A 36 6.24 -7.55 10.39
N GLY A 37 5.71 -7.19 9.22
CA GLY A 37 6.10 -7.80 7.95
C GLY A 37 7.42 -7.25 7.41
N PRO A 38 7.95 -7.89 6.35
CA PRO A 38 9.32 -7.71 5.88
C PRO A 38 9.68 -6.27 5.50
N CYS A 39 8.70 -5.49 5.01
CA CYS A 39 8.95 -4.13 4.52
C CYS A 39 8.06 -3.06 5.17
N ASN A 40 7.34 -3.37 6.25
CA ASN A 40 6.39 -2.42 6.85
C ASN A 40 7.12 -1.18 7.40
N ALA A 41 8.21 -1.38 8.14
CA ALA A 41 9.01 -0.29 8.70
C ALA A 41 9.59 0.62 7.61
N GLU A 42 10.13 0.02 6.55
CA GLU A 42 10.73 0.73 5.41
C GLU A 42 9.69 1.54 4.65
N ARG A 43 8.52 0.95 4.34
CA ARG A 43 7.41 1.65 3.68
C ARG A 43 6.96 2.87 4.49
N MET A 44 6.79 2.70 5.80
CA MET A 44 6.39 3.79 6.68
C MET A 44 7.47 4.86 6.80
N ALA A 45 8.75 4.48 6.87
CA ALA A 45 9.87 5.42 6.90
C ALA A 45 9.94 6.24 5.60
N GLN A 46 9.80 5.60 4.44
CA GLN A 46 9.81 6.29 3.14
C GLN A 46 8.62 7.25 3.01
N ARG A 47 7.42 6.83 3.46
CA ARG A 47 6.23 7.69 3.44
C ARG A 47 6.40 8.92 4.33
N ARG A 48 6.90 8.74 5.55
CA ARG A 48 7.19 9.85 6.49
C ARG A 48 8.22 10.79 5.90
N ARG A 49 9.36 10.25 5.45
CA ARG A 49 10.43 11.03 4.83
C ARG A 49 9.94 11.87 3.66
N ALA A 50 9.21 11.27 2.71
CA ALA A 50 8.67 12.01 1.57
C ALA A 50 7.66 13.10 1.98
N HIS A 51 6.90 12.87 3.06
CA HIS A 51 6.01 13.87 3.61
C HIS A 51 6.79 15.02 4.25
N ASP A 52 7.81 14.71 5.05
CA ASP A 52 8.58 15.70 5.80
C ASP A 52 9.46 16.53 4.86
N GLU A 53 10.23 15.89 3.98
CA GLU A 53 11.07 16.55 2.99
C GLU A 53 10.24 17.33 1.96
N GLY A 54 9.01 16.88 1.67
CA GLY A 54 8.06 17.56 0.79
C GLY A 54 7.25 18.68 1.46
N ALA A 55 7.50 19.01 2.74
CA ALA A 55 6.72 20.02 3.47
C ALA A 55 6.74 21.39 2.76
N TRP A 56 7.92 21.84 2.36
CA TRP A 56 8.09 23.15 1.73
C TRP A 56 7.26 23.31 0.43
N VAL A 57 7.07 22.23 -0.33
CA VAL A 57 6.24 22.26 -1.55
C VAL A 57 4.79 22.53 -1.20
N ARG A 58 4.29 21.87 -0.15
CA ARG A 58 2.92 22.07 0.33
C ARG A 58 2.73 23.49 0.85
N ASP A 59 3.71 24.00 1.60
CA ASP A 59 3.68 25.36 2.12
C ASP A 59 3.70 26.40 1.00
N ALA A 60 4.56 26.20 -0.01
CA ALA A 60 4.63 27.06 -1.20
C ALA A 60 3.29 27.06 -1.97
N ALA A 61 2.70 25.88 -2.18
CA ALA A 61 1.39 25.76 -2.83
C ALA A 61 0.28 26.47 -2.04
N ALA A 62 0.27 26.32 -0.71
CA ALA A 62 -0.70 26.97 0.17
C ALA A 62 -0.56 28.50 0.14
N ALA A 63 0.67 29.03 0.21
CA ALA A 63 0.95 30.45 0.14
C ALA A 63 0.54 31.06 -1.21
N TYR A 64 0.86 30.37 -2.31
CA TYR A 64 0.44 30.80 -3.65
C TYR A 64 -1.08 30.84 -3.78
N ALA A 65 -1.79 29.80 -3.31
CA ALA A 65 -3.24 29.76 -3.34
C ALA A 65 -3.86 30.89 -2.50
N ALA A 66 -3.28 31.22 -1.34
CA ALA A 66 -3.73 32.35 -0.53
C ALA A 66 -3.59 33.69 -1.27
N LYS A 67 -2.44 33.94 -1.90
CA LYS A 67 -2.23 35.15 -2.72
C LYS A 67 -3.27 35.26 -3.84
N ARG A 68 -3.56 34.15 -4.54
CA ARG A 68 -4.56 34.14 -5.61
C ARG A 68 -5.97 34.43 -5.10
N ARG A 69 -6.36 33.87 -3.96
CA ARG A 69 -7.68 34.14 -3.36
C ARG A 69 -7.86 35.62 -3.04
N THR A 70 -6.86 36.26 -2.43
CA THR A 70 -6.89 37.69 -2.13
C THR A 70 -6.97 38.55 -3.39
N ALA A 71 -6.22 38.20 -4.43
CA ALA A 71 -6.26 38.91 -5.71
C ALA A 71 -7.63 38.79 -6.41
N THR A 72 -8.25 37.62 -6.35
CA THR A 72 -9.60 37.41 -6.89
C THR A 72 -10.68 38.11 -6.08
N SER A 73 -10.57 38.19 -4.75
CA SER A 73 -11.57 38.90 -3.92
C SER A 73 -11.49 40.43 -3.99
N ALA A 74 -10.37 40.97 -4.48
CA ALA A 74 -10.14 42.41 -4.61
C ALA A 74 -10.52 42.97 -6.00
N ALA A 75 -10.84 42.09 -6.96
CA ALA A 75 -11.32 42.42 -8.29
C ALA A 75 -12.85 42.29 -8.35
#